data_AF-A0A841KL06-F1
#
_entry.id   AF-A0A841KL06-F1
#
_cell.length_a   1.000
_cell.length_b   1.000
_cell.length_c   1.000
_cell.angle_alpha   90.00
_cell.angle_beta   90.00
_cell.angle_gamma   90.00
#
_symmetry.space_group_name_H-M   'P 1'
#
loop_
_entity.id
_entity.type
_entity.pdbx_description
1 polymer ?
#
loop_
_entity_poly.entity_id
_entity_poly.type
_entity_poly.pdbx_seq_one_letter_code
_entity_poly.pdbx_strand_id
1 'polypeptide(L)'
;MGQNTNIINSVVTVGNGNIVQAHIHKDPVNWDLLENELFEMIHKLPKDSNELNSVKDAYKYTIKKDRNNLINFIKTHAIDFTSNLFSNAASVFLVEFIKKCV
;
A
#
# COMPACT_ATOMS: atom_id res chain seq x y z
N MET A 1 -30.37 18.90 25.28
CA MET A 1 -29.00 19.11 24.78
C MET A 1 -28.10 18.28 25.69
N GLY A 2 -27.73 17.04 25.35
CA GLY A 2 -26.69 16.63 24.39
C GLY A 2 -25.36 16.54 25.16
N GLN A 3 -24.59 15.46 25.22
CA GLN A 3 -24.52 14.22 24.44
C GLN A 3 -23.95 13.08 25.31
N ASN A 4 -24.34 11.83 25.02
CA ASN A 4 -23.71 10.61 25.55
C ASN A 4 -22.35 10.41 24.86
N THR A 5 -21.26 10.50 25.61
CA THR A 5 -19.93 10.09 25.16
C THR A 5 -19.77 8.59 25.34
N ASN A 6 -19.93 7.85 24.24
CA ASN A 6 -19.51 6.46 24.15
C ASN A 6 -17.99 6.38 24.29
N ILE A 7 -17.54 5.78 25.39
CA ILE A 7 -16.14 5.45 25.67
C ILE A 7 -15.77 4.25 24.79
N ILE A 8 -14.80 4.42 23.88
CA ILE A 8 -14.15 3.29 23.20
C ILE A 8 -12.64 3.44 23.31
N ASN A 9 -12.07 2.54 24.11
CA ASN A 9 -10.69 2.05 24.20
C ASN A 9 -9.55 3.01 24.62
N SER A 10 -9.17 2.79 25.88
CA SER A 10 -7.91 3.06 26.59
C SER A 10 -6.62 3.09 25.76
N VAL A 11 -5.66 3.93 26.16
CA VAL A 11 -4.31 3.53 26.64
C VAL A 11 -3.57 4.72 27.29
N VAL A 12 -3.23 4.51 28.57
CA VAL A 12 -2.05 4.91 29.36
C VAL A 12 -1.61 6.39 29.43
N THR A 13 -1.77 6.94 30.63
CA THR A 13 -1.13 8.15 31.17
C THR A 13 0.31 7.86 31.64
N VAL A 14 1.32 8.54 31.10
CA VAL A 14 2.53 8.96 31.84
C VAL A 14 3.13 10.22 31.18
N GLY A 15 3.23 11.33 31.91
CA GLY A 15 4.17 12.43 31.62
C GLY A 15 3.57 13.76 31.16
N ASN A 16 3.51 14.70 32.11
CA ASN A 16 3.21 16.14 32.02
C ASN A 16 3.22 16.81 30.61
N GLY A 17 2.07 17.29 30.18
CA GLY A 17 1.95 18.53 29.39
C GLY A 17 2.12 18.48 27.87
N ASN A 18 2.43 17.33 27.25
CA ASN A 18 2.40 17.20 25.80
C ASN A 18 1.40 16.11 25.40
N ILE A 19 0.22 16.51 24.94
CA ILE A 19 -0.65 15.61 24.18
C ILE A 19 0.09 15.36 22.87
N VAL A 20 0.96 14.34 22.86
CA VAL A 20 1.40 13.72 21.62
C VAL A 20 0.16 13.00 21.11
N GLN A 21 -0.65 13.73 20.36
CA GLN A 21 -1.64 13.17 19.47
C GLN A 21 -0.83 12.33 18.48
N ALA A 22 -0.54 11.08 18.84
CA ALA A 22 -0.24 10.04 17.89
C ALA A 22 -1.52 9.86 17.08
N HIS A 23 -1.73 10.78 16.12
CA HIS A 23 -2.49 10.45 14.95
C HIS A 23 -1.87 9.15 14.49
N ILE A 24 -2.64 8.08 14.54
CA ILE A 24 -2.33 6.88 13.78
C ILE A 24 -2.31 7.40 12.34
N HIS A 25 -1.15 7.89 11.91
CA HIS A 25 -0.82 8.08 10.53
C HIS A 25 -0.93 6.67 9.98
N LYS A 26 -2.11 6.35 9.44
CA LYS A 26 -2.20 5.41 8.33
C LYS A 26 -1.14 5.95 7.39
N ASP A 27 0.05 5.32 7.37
CA ASP A 27 1.18 5.75 6.56
C ASP A 27 0.61 6.26 5.23
N PRO A 28 0.74 7.56 4.92
CA PRO A 28 0.18 8.08 3.69
C PRO A 28 0.93 7.34 2.59
N VAL A 29 0.25 6.39 1.94
CA VAL A 29 0.79 5.70 0.77
C VAL A 29 1.22 6.81 -0.17
N ASN A 30 2.52 6.89 -0.46
CA ASN A 30 3.03 7.86 -1.40
C ASN A 30 2.60 7.42 -2.80
N TRP A 31 1.41 7.87 -3.20
CA TRP A 31 0.75 7.47 -4.43
C TRP A 31 1.58 7.83 -5.66
N ASP A 32 2.19 9.01 -5.68
CA ASP A 32 3.05 9.45 -6.78
C ASP A 32 4.28 8.53 -6.93
N LEU A 33 4.93 8.16 -5.81
CA LEU A 33 6.04 7.21 -5.85
C LEU A 33 5.57 5.84 -6.33
N LEU A 34 4.45 5.33 -5.79
CA LEU A 34 3.92 4.02 -6.16
C LEU A 34 3.46 3.96 -7.62
N GLU A 35 2.87 5.03 -8.12
CA GLU A 35 2.46 5.17 -9.52
C GLU A 35 3.67 5.13 -10.46
N ASN A 36 4.71 5.92 -10.19
CA ASN A 36 5.95 5.91 -10.98
C ASN A 36 6.62 4.54 -10.94
N GLU A 37 6.69 3.92 -9.78
CA GLU A 37 7.32 2.61 -9.58
C GLU A 37 6.60 1.49 -10.35
N LEU A 38 5.26 1.49 -10.33
CA LEU A 38 4.48 0.55 -11.13
C LEU A 38 4.59 0.87 -12.63
N PHE A 39 4.63 2.13 -13.02
CA PHE A 39 4.81 2.54 -14.41
C PHE A 39 6.16 2.06 -14.97
N GLU A 40 7.26 2.27 -14.23
CA GLU A 40 8.59 1.79 -14.60
C GLU A 40 8.62 0.26 -14.70
N MET A 41 7.90 -0.44 -13.81
CA MET A 41 7.76 -1.89 -13.87
C MET A 41 7.09 -2.39 -15.15
N ILE A 42 6.10 -1.67 -15.68
CA ILE A 42 5.46 -2.00 -16.96
C ILE A 42 6.48 -2.02 -18.11
N HIS A 43 7.52 -1.18 -18.03
CA HIS A 43 8.57 -1.11 -19.04
C HIS A 43 9.69 -2.15 -18.83
N LYS A 44 9.90 -2.63 -17.60
CA LYS A 44 10.93 -3.60 -17.25
C LYS A 44 10.47 -5.05 -17.41
N LEU A 45 9.17 -5.31 -17.29
CA LEU A 45 8.63 -6.66 -17.38
C LEU A 45 8.44 -7.12 -18.84
N PRO A 46 8.59 -8.43 -19.12
CA PRO A 46 8.35 -9.00 -20.45
C PRO A 46 6.90 -8.79 -20.91
N LYS A 47 6.71 -8.47 -22.19
CA LYS A 47 5.40 -8.10 -22.77
C LYS A 47 4.31 -9.18 -22.66
N ASP A 48 4.72 -10.45 -22.53
CA ASP A 48 3.82 -11.61 -22.50
C ASP A 48 3.74 -12.26 -21.10
N SER A 49 4.22 -11.58 -20.05
CA SER A 49 4.21 -12.12 -18.69
C SER A 49 2.92 -11.79 -17.93
N ASN A 50 2.51 -12.69 -17.03
CA ASN A 50 1.35 -12.47 -16.17
C ASN A 50 1.59 -11.31 -15.20
N GLU A 51 2.83 -11.15 -14.73
CA GLU A 51 3.25 -10.04 -13.87
C GLU A 51 3.03 -8.69 -14.54
N LEU A 52 3.29 -8.57 -15.84
CA LEU A 52 3.04 -7.31 -16.55
C LEU A 52 1.55 -6.96 -16.53
N ASN A 53 0.68 -7.94 -16.75
CA ASN A 53 -0.77 -7.72 -16.72
C ASN A 53 -1.23 -7.32 -15.31
N SER A 54 -0.76 -8.03 -14.29
CA SER A 54 -1.04 -7.73 -12.89
C SER A 54 -0.52 -6.34 -12.49
N VAL A 55 0.67 -5.93 -12.93
CA VAL A 55 1.21 -4.58 -12.68
C VAL A 55 0.39 -3.50 -13.38
N LYS A 56 -0.04 -3.72 -14.64
CA LYS A 56 -0.90 -2.77 -15.36
C LYS A 56 -2.23 -2.55 -14.65
N ASP A 57 -2.81 -3.61 -14.10
CA ASP A 57 -4.06 -3.48 -13.34
C ASP A 57 -3.84 -2.84 -11.97
N ALA A 58 -2.76 -3.17 -11.26
CA ALA A 58 -2.35 -2.46 -10.05
C ALA A 58 -2.16 -0.95 -10.29
N TYR A 59 -1.51 -0.59 -11.41
CA TYR A 59 -1.30 0.81 -11.83
C TYR A 59 -2.63 1.57 -12.03
N LYS A 60 -3.68 0.91 -12.55
CA LYS A 60 -5.00 1.54 -12.66
C LYS A 60 -5.60 1.88 -11.29
N TYR A 61 -5.36 1.04 -10.28
CA TYR A 61 -5.84 1.30 -8.92
C TYR A 61 -5.03 2.42 -8.23
N THR A 62 -3.74 2.59 -8.57
CA THR A 62 -2.94 3.72 -8.05
C THR A 62 -3.37 5.06 -8.62
N ILE A 63 -3.69 5.13 -9.92
CA ILE A 63 -4.26 6.36 -10.53
C ILE A 63 -5.56 6.77 -9.84
N LYS A 64 -6.41 5.78 -9.52
CA LYS A 64 -7.68 6.00 -8.78
C LYS A 64 -7.48 6.25 -7.28
N LYS A 65 -6.24 6.14 -6.79
CA LYS A 65 -5.87 6.21 -5.36
C LYS A 65 -6.72 5.29 -4.49
N ASP A 66 -7.10 4.13 -5.04
CA ASP A 66 -8.02 3.19 -4.42
C ASP A 66 -7.25 2.10 -3.67
N ARG A 67 -6.93 2.42 -2.41
CA ARG A 67 -6.09 1.57 -1.55
C ARG A 67 -6.68 0.21 -1.29
N ASN A 68 -7.98 0.13 -1.00
CA ASN A 68 -8.59 -1.14 -0.60
C ASN A 68 -8.64 -2.10 -1.78
N ASN A 69 -9.02 -1.61 -2.96
CA ASN A 69 -9.04 -2.43 -4.16
C ASN A 69 -7.63 -2.79 -4.62
N LEU A 70 -6.66 -1.88 -4.51
CA LEU A 70 -5.25 -2.20 -4.79
C LEU A 70 -4.73 -3.33 -3.89
N ILE A 71 -4.93 -3.24 -2.58
CA ILE A 71 -4.46 -4.26 -1.63
C ILE A 71 -5.16 -5.60 -1.91
N ASN A 72 -6.48 -5.60 -2.10
CA ASN A 72 -7.22 -6.83 -2.43
C ASN A 72 -6.73 -7.44 -3.74
N PHE A 73 -6.43 -6.61 -4.74
CA PHE A 73 -5.89 -7.07 -6.02
C PHE A 73 -4.50 -7.69 -5.84
N ILE A 74 -3.58 -7.01 -5.14
CA ILE A 74 -2.23 -7.53 -4.84
C ILE A 74 -2.32 -8.87 -4.10
N LYS A 75 -3.21 -9.01 -3.12
CA LYS A 75 -3.44 -10.27 -2.40
C LYS A 75 -3.94 -11.38 -3.31
N THR A 76 -4.92 -11.07 -4.17
CA THR A 76 -5.52 -12.03 -5.11
C THR A 76 -4.48 -12.52 -6.13
N HIS A 77 -3.59 -11.62 -6.55
CA HIS A 77 -2.54 -11.88 -7.54
C HIS A 77 -1.16 -12.00 -6.90
N ALA A 78 -1.07 -12.40 -5.62
CA ALA A 78 0.18 -12.36 -4.85
C ALA A 78 1.30 -13.17 -5.50
N ILE A 79 0.96 -14.27 -6.20
CA ILE A 79 1.93 -15.11 -6.92
C ILE A 79 2.67 -14.30 -8.00
N ASP A 80 1.99 -13.39 -8.69
CA ASP A 80 2.59 -12.53 -9.72
C ASP A 80 3.48 -11.46 -9.08
N PHE A 81 3.05 -10.87 -7.96
CA PHE A 81 3.79 -9.81 -7.25
C PHE A 81 4.93 -10.33 -6.37
N THR A 82 5.00 -11.64 -6.13
CA THR A 82 6.08 -12.29 -5.36
C THR A 82 6.98 -13.15 -6.25
N SER A 83 6.74 -13.15 -7.57
CA SER A 83 7.56 -13.92 -8.50
C SER A 83 8.99 -13.39 -8.54
N ASN A 84 9.95 -14.27 -8.89
CA ASN A 84 11.34 -13.85 -9.07
C ASN A 84 11.47 -12.81 -10.20
N LEU A 85 10.63 -12.90 -11.23
CA LEU A 85 10.63 -11.94 -12.34
C LEU A 85 10.21 -10.55 -11.86
N PHE A 86 9.15 -10.47 -11.05
CA PHE A 86 8.72 -9.23 -10.42
C PHE A 86 9.79 -8.69 -9.47
N SER A 87 10.26 -9.52 -8.53
CA SER A 87 11.18 -9.11 -7.47
C SER A 87 12.54 -8.63 -8.00
N ASN A 88 12.99 -9.17 -9.15
CA ASN A 88 14.23 -8.73 -9.79
C ASN A 88 14.09 -7.40 -10.55
N ALA A 89 12.88 -7.05 -11.01
CA ALA A 89 12.62 -5.83 -11.76
C ALA A 89 12.11 -4.68 -10.87
N ALA A 90 11.43 -5.00 -9.78
CA ALA A 90 10.86 -4.07 -8.82
C ALA A 90 11.95 -3.38 -7.98
N SER A 91 11.67 -2.14 -7.56
CA SER A 91 12.53 -1.48 -6.57
C SER A 91 12.32 -2.07 -5.17
N VAL A 92 13.27 -1.78 -4.28
CA VAL A 92 13.18 -2.11 -2.86
C VAL A 92 11.89 -1.57 -2.25
N PHE A 93 11.50 -0.33 -2.58
CA PHE A 93 10.26 0.27 -2.10
C PHE A 93 9.02 -0.55 -2.50
N LEU A 94 8.95 -0.94 -3.78
CA LEU A 94 7.80 -1.64 -4.33
C LEU A 94 7.69 -3.05 -3.74
N VAL A 95 8.81 -3.76 -3.60
CA VAL A 95 8.87 -5.07 -2.92
C VAL A 95 8.41 -4.96 -1.46
N GLU A 96 8.87 -3.95 -0.72
CA GLU A 96 8.43 -3.74 0.67
C GLU A 96 6.95 -3.37 0.76
N PHE A 97 6.44 -2.57 -0.17
CA PHE A 97 5.02 -2.22 -0.24
C PHE A 97 4.17 -3.48 -0.48
N ILE A 98 4.53 -4.31 -1.45
CA ILE A 98 3.83 -5.58 -1.73
C ILE A 98 3.88 -6.50 -0.52
N LYS A 99 5.04 -6.65 0.15
CA LYS A 99 5.18 -7.47 1.36
C LYS A 99 4.30 -6.99 2.52
N LYS A 100 4.02 -5.69 2.63
CA LYS A 100 3.07 -5.16 3.61
C LYS A 100 1.61 -5.42 3.22
N CYS A 101 1.34 -5.69 1.95
CA CYS A 101 0.01 -5.93 1.42
C CYS A 101 -0.38 -7.41 1.44
N VAL A 102 0.56 -8.34 1.27
CA VAL A 102 0.32 -9.80 1.25
C VAL A 102 0.24 -10.36 2.67
#